data_AF-A0A1H0KQ77-F1
#
_entry.id   AF-A0A1H0KQ77-F1
#
_cell.length_a   1.000
_cell.length_b   1.000
_cell.length_c   1.000
_cell.angle_alpha   90.00
_cell.angle_beta   90.00
_cell.angle_gamma   90.00
#
_symmetry.space_group_name_H-M   'P 1'
#
loop_
_entity.id
_entity.type
_entity.pdbx_description
1 polymer ?
#
loop_
_entity_poly.entity_id
_entity_poly.type
_entity_poly.pdbx_seq_one_letter_code
_entity_poly.pdbx_strand_id
1 'polypeptide(L)'
;MTTEAAGQLFLVECYLPGAAADEVAAAMGAVVAASRGTAAFVCCLAIPGDDTYFCLFSDGTPDHLGRTFRRAGVPFERIVEATRVGPDVVEAAFARQGEQCATRRA
;
A
#
# COMPACT_ATOMS: atom_id res chain seq x y z
N MET A 1 -5.91 -20.94 -2.95
CA MET A 1 -5.60 -19.56 -3.36
C MET A 1 -6.78 -18.71 -2.90
N THR A 2 -6.73 -18.24 -1.66
CA THR A 2 -7.84 -17.49 -1.05
C THR A 2 -7.82 -16.08 -1.63
N THR A 3 -8.80 -15.77 -2.46
CA THR A 3 -9.15 -14.40 -2.82
C THR A 3 -9.52 -13.70 -1.51
N GLU A 4 -8.61 -12.91 -0.95
CA GLU A 4 -8.97 -11.99 0.13
C GLU A 4 -10.13 -11.14 -0.37
N ALA A 5 -11.17 -10.98 0.44
CA ALA A 5 -12.21 -10.00 0.17
C ALA A 5 -11.53 -8.68 -0.15
N ALA A 6 -11.89 -8.05 -1.27
CA ALA A 6 -11.30 -6.80 -1.73
C ALA A 6 -11.71 -5.65 -0.80
N GLY A 7 -11.13 -5.64 0.41
CA GLY A 7 -11.16 -4.50 1.29
C GLY A 7 -10.47 -3.33 0.60
N GLN A 8 -11.01 -2.14 0.78
CA GLN A 8 -10.44 -0.93 0.20
C GLN A 8 -9.01 -0.76 0.74
N LEU A 9 -8.06 -0.59 -0.17
CA LEU A 9 -6.65 -0.42 0.18
C LEU A 9 -6.32 1.06 0.22
N PHE A 10 -5.45 1.43 1.15
CA PHE A 10 -4.92 2.78 1.25
C PHE A 10 -3.40 2.73 1.30
N LEU A 11 -2.78 3.50 0.42
CA LEU A 11 -1.34 3.72 0.39
C LEU A 11 -1.02 4.99 1.17
N VAL A 12 -0.06 4.89 2.09
CA VAL A 12 0.47 6.02 2.84
C VAL A 12 1.93 6.22 2.43
N GLU A 13 2.23 7.41 1.93
CA GLU A 13 3.60 7.83 1.64
C GLU A 13 4.15 8.58 2.83
N CYS A 14 5.35 8.18 3.24
CA CYS A 14 6.02 8.77 4.38
C CYS A 14 7.45 9.12 4.00
N TYR A 15 7.92 10.25 4.53
CA TYR A 15 9.27 10.75 4.30
C TYR A 15 10.08 10.68 5.60
N LEU A 16 11.18 9.92 5.59
CA LEU A 16 12.12 9.80 6.70
C LEU A 16 13.55 9.90 6.16
N PRO A 17 14.11 11.13 6.08
CA PRO A 17 15.46 11.39 5.59
C PRO A 17 16.54 10.57 6.31
N GLY A 18 17.33 9.81 5.57
CA GLY A 18 18.48 9.09 6.09
C GLY A 18 18.16 7.97 7.07
N ALA A 19 16.89 7.56 7.18
CA ALA A 19 16.48 6.52 8.10
C ALA A 19 16.95 5.14 7.65
N ALA A 20 17.56 4.41 8.58
CA ALA A 20 17.92 3.02 8.39
C ALA A 20 16.68 2.10 8.44
N ALA A 21 16.82 0.88 7.93
CA ALA A 21 15.70 -0.06 7.83
C ALA A 21 15.08 -0.43 9.18
N ASP A 22 15.88 -0.47 10.25
CA ASP A 22 15.44 -0.70 11.62
C ASP A 22 14.68 0.48 12.21
N GLU A 23 15.06 1.72 11.87
CA GLU A 23 14.32 2.92 12.25
C GLU A 23 12.96 2.98 11.57
N VAL A 24 12.89 2.64 10.28
CA VAL A 24 11.62 2.49 9.56
C VAL A 24 10.76 1.40 10.18
N ALA A 25 11.35 0.25 10.54
CA ALA A 25 10.64 -0.83 11.20
C ALA A 25 10.09 -0.41 12.58
N ALA A 26 10.84 0.36 13.36
CA ALA A 26 10.41 0.88 14.65
C ALA A 26 9.24 1.88 14.50
N ALA A 27 9.34 2.81 13.55
CA ALA A 27 8.24 3.73 13.22
C ALA A 27 6.97 2.96 12.82
N MET A 28 7.10 1.93 12.01
CA MET A 28 5.96 1.08 11.62
C MET A 28 5.40 0.25 12.78
N GLY A 29 6.24 -0.19 13.71
CA GLY A 29 5.77 -0.80 14.95
C GLY A 29 4.82 0.12 15.73
N ALA A 30 5.14 1.41 15.83
CA ALA A 30 4.29 2.40 16.49
C ALA A 30 2.97 2.63 15.73
N VAL A 31 3.02 2.72 14.40
CA VAL A 31 1.82 2.89 13.57
C VAL A 31 0.90 1.68 13.65
N VAL A 32 1.44 0.46 13.56
CA VAL A 32 0.67 -0.79 13.68
C VAL A 32 0.04 -0.92 15.06
N ALA A 33 0.75 -0.53 16.12
CA ALA A 33 0.17 -0.49 17.46
C ALA A 33 -1.00 0.50 17.55
N ALA A 34 -0.86 1.68 16.94
CA ALA A 34 -1.89 2.72 16.91
C ALA A 34 -3.08 2.39 15.99
N SER A 35 -2.89 1.52 14.98
CA SER A 35 -3.93 1.17 14.00
C SER A 35 -4.86 0.05 14.46
N ARG A 36 -4.54 -0.63 15.57
CA ARG A 36 -5.30 -1.80 16.08
C ARG A 36 -6.79 -1.48 16.17
N GLY A 37 -7.59 -2.29 15.47
CA GLY A 37 -9.06 -2.16 15.42
C GLY A 37 -9.59 -1.07 14.49
N THR A 38 -8.73 -0.36 13.75
CA THR A 38 -9.13 0.72 12.82
C THR A 38 -8.67 0.53 11.38
N ALA A 39 -7.56 -0.19 11.17
CA ALA A 39 -7.01 -0.54 9.86
C ALA A 39 -6.01 -1.70 10.04
N ALA A 40 -5.95 -2.60 9.06
CA ALA A 40 -4.98 -3.69 9.05
C ALA A 40 -3.76 -3.31 8.22
N PHE A 41 -2.57 -3.52 8.77
CA PHE A 41 -1.31 -3.31 8.05
C PHE A 41 -1.04 -4.48 7.11
N VAL A 42 -0.77 -4.17 5.84
CA VAL A 42 -0.53 -5.16 4.79
C VAL A 42 0.97 -5.31 4.53
N CYS A 43 1.65 -4.22 4.19
CA CYS A 43 3.10 -4.22 3.98
C CYS A 43 3.67 -2.80 4.05
N CYS A 44 5.00 -2.72 4.13
CA CYS A 44 5.77 -1.48 3.99
C CYS A 44 6.91 -1.72 2.99
N LEU A 45 7.07 -0.82 2.03
CA LEU A 45 8.18 -0.81 1.08
C LEU A 45 9.05 0.40 1.38
N ALA A 46 10.26 0.18 1.89
CA ALA A 46 11.24 1.24 2.07
C ALA A 46 12.02 1.47 0.78
N ILE A 47 12.17 2.73 0.38
CA ILE A 47 12.89 3.19 -0.81
C ILE A 47 14.03 4.12 -0.34
N PRO A 48 15.17 3.56 0.12
CA PRO A 48 16.27 4.37 0.67
C PRO A 48 16.83 5.41 -0.30
N GLY A 49 16.73 5.18 -1.62
CA GLY A 49 17.19 6.14 -2.62
C GLY A 49 16.38 7.45 -2.64
N ASP A 50 15.13 7.41 -2.17
CA ASP A 50 14.20 8.53 -2.17
C ASP A 50 13.83 8.98 -0.74
N ASP A 51 14.49 8.43 0.29
CA ASP A 51 14.17 8.66 1.71
C ASP A 51 12.67 8.47 2.04
N THR A 52 12.01 7.63 1.24
CA THR A 52 10.56 7.47 1.24
C THR A 52 10.22 6.02 1.53
N TYR A 53 9.09 5.80 2.20
CA TYR A 53 8.53 4.47 2.34
C TYR A 53 7.02 4.50 2.17
N PHE A 54 6.52 3.41 1.61
CA PHE A 54 5.13 3.25 1.23
C PHE A 54 4.49 2.15 2.06
N CYS A 55 3.47 2.52 2.83
CA CYS A 55 2.74 1.59 3.68
C CYS A 55 1.36 1.33 3.11
N LEU A 56 0.99 0.06 3.01
CA LEU A 56 -0.31 -0.36 2.53
C LEU A 56 -1.16 -0.83 3.71
N PHE A 57 -2.37 -0.30 3.82
CA PHE A 57 -3.36 -0.70 4.81
C PHE A 57 -4.65 -1.17 4.14
N SER A 58 -5.33 -2.15 4.72
CA SER A 58 -6.71 -2.52 4.39
C SER A 58 -7.69 -2.05 5.45
N ASP A 59 -8.96 -1.92 5.05
CA ASP A 59 -10.10 -1.65 5.95
C ASP A 59 -10.00 -0.32 6.72
N GLY A 60 -9.13 0.58 6.27
CA GLY A 60 -8.95 1.92 6.81
C GLY A 60 -9.78 2.96 6.08
N THR A 61 -9.66 4.22 6.52
CA THR A 61 -10.07 5.40 5.75
C THR A 61 -8.94 6.43 5.83
N PRO A 62 -8.85 7.41 4.90
CA PRO A 62 -7.81 8.43 4.95
C PRO A 62 -7.80 9.19 6.28
N ASP A 63 -8.98 9.51 6.80
CA ASP A 63 -9.15 10.18 8.08
C ASP A 63 -8.68 9.33 9.27
N HIS A 64 -8.97 8.03 9.27
CA HIS A 64 -8.54 7.11 10.32
C HIS A 64 -7.03 6.96 10.32
N LEU A 65 -6.45 6.68 9.15
CA LEU A 65 -5.00 6.55 8.99
C LEU A 65 -4.28 7.84 9.34
N GLY A 66 -4.78 8.99 8.91
CA GLY A 66 -4.20 10.29 9.27
C GLY A 66 -4.20 10.56 10.78
N ARG A 67 -5.20 10.07 11.53
CA ARG A 67 -5.20 10.13 13.00
C ARG A 67 -4.24 9.11 13.62
N THR A 68 -4.16 7.91 13.06
CA THR A 68 -3.25 6.85 13.50
C THR A 68 -1.79 7.28 13.40
N PHE A 69 -1.37 7.80 12.24
CA PHE A 69 0.01 8.28 12.04
C PHE A 69 0.35 9.44 12.99
N ARG A 70 -0.57 10.40 13.16
CA ARG A 70 -0.41 11.48 14.15
C ARG A 70 -0.26 10.97 15.59
N ARG A 71 -1.03 9.97 16.00
CA ARG A 71 -0.92 9.34 17.34
C ARG A 71 0.38 8.57 17.51
N ALA A 72 0.87 7.94 16.44
CA ALA A 72 2.14 7.22 16.43
C ALA A 72 3.36 8.15 16.40
N GLY A 73 3.17 9.45 16.17
CA GLY A 73 4.26 10.41 16.03
C GLY A 73 5.07 10.22 14.74
N VAL A 74 4.49 9.57 13.72
CA VAL A 74 5.15 9.29 12.45
C VAL A 74 4.65 10.27 11.39
N PRO A 75 5.53 11.06 10.74
CA PRO A 75 5.14 11.97 9.68
C PRO A 75 4.71 11.20 8.42
N PHE A 76 3.74 11.75 7.70
CA PHE A 76 3.30 11.24 6.40
C PHE A 76 2.99 12.42 5.47
N GLU A 77 3.18 12.20 4.17
CA GLU A 77 2.97 13.20 3.12
C GLU A 77 1.57 13.09 2.52
N ARG A 78 1.16 11.88 2.15
CA ARG A 78 -0.15 11.65 1.53
C ARG A 78 -0.74 10.29 1.91
N ILE A 79 -2.07 10.25 1.92
CA ILE A 79 -2.86 9.02 2.05
C ILE A 79 -3.80 8.96 0.85
N VAL A 80 -3.70 7.91 0.06
CA VAL A 80 -4.49 7.75 -1.18
C VAL A 80 -5.09 6.35 -1.25
N GLU A 81 -6.24 6.24 -1.90
CA GLU A 81 -6.84 4.94 -2.20
C GLU A 81 -5.97 4.17 -3.21
N ALA A 82 -5.89 2.85 -3.04
CA ALA A 82 -5.10 1.96 -3.86
C ALA A 82 -5.91 0.73 -4.29
N THR A 83 -5.47 0.10 -5.38
CA THR A 83 -5.98 -1.19 -5.84
C THR A 83 -4.80 -2.11 -6.08
N ARG A 84 -4.82 -3.32 -5.52
CA ARG A 84 -3.80 -4.33 -5.79
C ARG A 84 -4.02 -4.89 -7.19
N VAL A 85 -3.00 -4.81 -8.03
CA VAL A 85 -2.95 -5.48 -9.33
C VAL A 85 -1.96 -6.63 -9.23
N GLY A 86 -2.48 -7.85 -9.20
CA GLY A 86 -1.67 -9.07 -9.12
C GLY A 86 -1.17 -9.57 -10.48
N PRO A 87 -0.19 -10.49 -10.50
CA PRO A 87 0.31 -11.09 -11.74
C PRO A 87 -0.78 -11.78 -12.57
N ASP A 88 -1.76 -12.39 -11.92
CA ASP A 88 -2.93 -13.04 -12.52
C ASP A 88 -3.77 -12.05 -13.36
N VAL A 89 -3.97 -10.84 -12.84
CA VAL A 89 -4.67 -9.76 -13.56
C VAL A 89 -3.87 -9.31 -14.78
N VAL A 90 -2.55 -9.25 -14.64
CA VAL A 90 -1.62 -8.89 -15.72
C VAL A 90 -1.62 -9.95 -16.82
N GLU A 91 -1.53 -11.23 -16.48
CA GLU A 91 -1.61 -12.36 -17.41
C GLU A 91 -2.95 -12.38 -18.16
N ALA A 92 -4.06 -12.18 -17.45
CA ALA A 92 -5.39 -12.08 -18.06
C ALA A 92 -5.52 -10.86 -18.99
N ALA A 93 -4.85 -9.75 -18.71
CA ALA A 93 -4.80 -8.61 -19.61
C ALA A 93 -4.04 -8.93 -20.90
N PHE A 94 -2.88 -9.60 -20.80
CA PHE A 94 -2.10 -10.02 -21.97
C PHE A 94 -2.87 -10.99 -22.88
N ALA A 95 -3.56 -11.97 -22.32
CA ALA A 95 -4.37 -12.92 -23.09
C ALA A 95 -5.47 -12.21 -23.92
N ARG A 96 -6.21 -11.28 -23.29
CA ARG A 96 -7.25 -10.47 -23.96
C ARG A 96 -6.69 -9.60 -25.08
N GLN A 97 -5.46 -9.10 -24.94
CA GLN A 97 -4.82 -8.27 -25.96
C GLN A 97 -4.40 -9.09 -27.20
N GLY A 98 -4.04 -10.36 -27.03
CA GLY A 98 -3.76 -11.29 -28.13
C GLY A 98 -5.00 -11.64 -28.96
N GLU A 99 -6.13 -11.89 -28.29
CA GLU A 99 -7.43 -12.19 -28.93
C GLU A 99 -7.98 -11.00 -29.72
N GLN A 100 -7.81 -9.77 -29.21
CA GLN A 100 -8.22 -8.53 -29.88
C GLN A 100 -7.39 -8.23 -31.14
N CYS A 101 -6.11 -8.62 -31.17
CA CYS A 101 -5.26 -8.47 -32.34
C CYS A 101 -5.65 -9.44 -33.48
N ALA A 102 -6.08 -10.66 -33.12
CA ALA A 102 -6.57 -11.65 -34.08
C ALA A 102 -7.92 -11.26 -34.71
N THR A 103 -8.82 -10.64 -33.94
CA THR A 103 -10.15 -10.21 -34.42
C THR A 103 -10.15 -8.92 -35.25
N ARG A 104 -9.12 -8.06 -35.13
CA ARG A 104 -8.97 -6.86 -36.00
C ARG A 104 -8.31 -7.13 -37.35
N ARG A 105 -7.84 -8.36 -37.60
CA ARG A 105 -7.22 -8.78 -38.87
C ARG A 105 -8.15 -9.59 -39.78
N ALA A 106 -9.38 -9.86 -39.34
CA ALA A 106 -10.45 -10.47 -40.13
C ALA A 106 -11.39 -9.40 -40.68
#